data_AF-A0A480B1Z8-F1
#
_entry.id   AF-A0A480B1Z8-F1
#
_cell.length_a   1.000
_cell.length_b   1.000
_cell.length_c   1.000
_cell.angle_alpha   90.00
_cell.angle_beta   90.00
_cell.angle_gamma   90.00
#
_symmetry.space_group_name_H-M   'P 1'
#
loop_
_entity.id
_entity.type
_entity.pdbx_description
1 polymer ?
#
loop_
_entity_poly.entity_id
_entity_poly.type
_entity_poly.pdbx_seq_one_letter_code
_entity_poly.pdbx_strand_id
1 'polypeptide(L)'
;MVRRLAEELAWCGIDVWLDEWELQAGESLHDVLAQAATKANFLGVIVGANFDDSPWANDELKIGLSREKAEKRHVVIPIVVGRQPLPAFLQGRVYIDLRRDRYIGIARLIGLLLKLPQQTVTDAILEYRPKRFSDLHGILRYCGLSPTIALNKEVVDSILQAGGRKTSEGCVEFFPEEIIIHPSASPHLRKLMSRLITVLHDEQASAA
;
A
#
# COMPACT_ATOMS: atom_id res chain seq x y z
N MET A 1 5.25 10.57 2.25
CA MET A 1 5.06 9.80 0.99
C MET A 1 4.94 8.30 1.24
N VAL A 2 5.90 7.67 1.94
CA VAL A 2 5.86 6.22 2.25
C VAL A 2 4.57 5.82 3.00
N ARG A 3 4.25 6.54 4.09
CA ARG A 3 3.01 6.36 4.83
C ARG A 3 1.75 6.42 3.95
N ARG A 4 1.66 7.40 3.05
CA ARG A 4 0.53 7.52 2.12
C ARG A 4 0.43 6.31 1.19
N LEU A 5 1.55 5.85 0.63
CA LEU A 5 1.56 4.65 -0.22
C LEU A 5 1.14 3.41 0.58
N ALA A 6 1.65 3.24 1.81
CA ALA A 6 1.28 2.13 2.68
C ALA A 6 -0.23 2.13 2.98
N GLU A 7 -0.80 3.29 3.28
CA GLU A 7 -2.24 3.46 3.48
C GLU A 7 -3.03 3.12 2.21
N GLU A 8 -2.67 3.67 1.05
CA GLU A 8 -3.33 3.38 -0.23
C GLU A 8 -3.30 1.88 -0.58
N LEU A 9 -2.18 1.19 -0.32
CA LEU A 9 -2.08 -0.26 -0.51
C LEU A 9 -2.96 -1.03 0.49
N ALA A 10 -2.99 -0.61 1.76
CA ALA A 10 -3.86 -1.20 2.78
C ALA A 10 -5.34 -1.05 2.43
N TRP A 11 -5.75 0.09 1.90
CA TRP A 11 -7.11 0.33 1.37
C TRP A 11 -7.45 -0.54 0.16
N CYS A 12 -6.44 -1.04 -0.56
CA CYS A 12 -6.59 -2.00 -1.64
C CYS A 12 -6.57 -3.47 -1.17
N GLY A 13 -6.59 -3.71 0.14
CA GLY A 13 -6.58 -5.06 0.73
C GLY A 13 -5.21 -5.71 0.81
N ILE A 14 -4.14 -4.94 0.69
CA ILE A 14 -2.76 -5.44 0.84
C ILE A 14 -2.34 -5.28 2.30
N ASP A 15 -1.87 -6.36 2.90
CA ASP A 15 -1.24 -6.30 4.22
C ASP A 15 0.13 -5.61 4.11
N VAL A 16 0.22 -4.40 4.65
CA VAL A 16 1.44 -3.57 4.60
C VAL A 16 1.98 -3.39 6.00
N TRP A 17 3.21 -3.82 6.19
CA TRP A 17 3.99 -3.57 7.39
C TRP A 17 4.86 -2.33 7.19
N LEU A 18 4.80 -1.38 8.12
CA LEU A 18 5.63 -0.18 8.16
C LEU A 18 6.30 -0.10 9.54
N ASP A 19 7.60 0.16 9.54
CA ASP A 19 8.43 0.28 10.75
C ASP A 19 7.85 1.28 11.78
N GLU A 20 7.40 2.44 11.32
CA GLU A 20 6.75 3.47 12.15
C GLU A 20 5.46 3.00 12.87
N TRP A 21 4.82 1.92 12.42
CA TRP A 21 3.55 1.44 12.98
C TRP A 21 3.70 0.35 14.04
N GLU A 22 4.82 -0.37 14.03
CA GLU A 22 4.95 -1.65 14.74
C GLU A 22 6.14 -1.70 15.71
N LEU A 23 7.03 -0.69 15.70
CA LEU A 23 8.16 -0.63 16.63
C LEU A 23 7.78 -0.09 18.00
N GLN A 24 8.15 -0.81 19.05
CA GLN A 24 8.10 -0.34 20.43
C GLN A 24 9.41 0.34 20.85
N ALA A 25 9.32 1.27 21.80
CA ALA A 25 10.49 1.95 22.36
C ALA A 25 11.45 0.92 23.01
N GLY A 26 12.67 0.82 22.48
CA GLY A 26 13.70 -0.11 22.96
C GLY A 26 13.91 -1.34 22.07
N GLU A 27 13.09 -1.57 21.05
CA GLU A 27 13.33 -2.63 20.07
C GLU A 27 14.46 -2.25 19.10
N SER A 28 15.30 -3.25 18.79
CA SER A 28 16.27 -3.14 17.72
C SER A 28 15.53 -3.13 16.39
N LEU A 29 15.50 -1.96 15.75
CA LEU A 29 14.99 -1.76 14.40
C LEU A 29 15.50 -2.87 13.45
N HIS A 30 16.78 -3.21 13.57
CA HIS A 30 17.44 -4.22 12.75
C HIS A 30 16.85 -5.64 12.91
N ASP A 31 16.57 -6.06 14.15
CA ASP A 31 16.06 -7.41 14.42
C ASP A 31 14.60 -7.58 13.99
N VAL A 32 13.79 -6.54 14.20
CA VAL A 32 12.39 -6.51 13.77
C VAL A 32 12.30 -6.55 12.24
N LEU A 33 13.15 -5.78 11.55
CA LEU A 33 13.18 -5.74 10.09
C LEU A 33 13.75 -7.02 9.48
N ALA A 34 14.77 -7.64 10.09
CA ALA A 34 15.26 -8.95 9.65
C ALA A 34 14.17 -10.03 9.76
N GLN A 35 13.38 -10.01 10.85
CA GLN A 35 12.25 -10.92 11.03
C GLN A 35 11.11 -10.65 10.05
N ALA A 36 10.74 -9.37 9.86
CA ALA A 36 9.72 -8.96 8.89
C ALA A 36 10.15 -9.32 7.46
N ALA A 37 11.40 -9.05 7.09
CA ALA A 37 11.98 -9.40 5.80
C ALA A 37 12.06 -10.92 5.57
N THR A 38 12.02 -11.74 6.62
CA THR A 38 11.96 -13.21 6.49
C THR A 38 10.53 -13.71 6.27
N LYS A 39 9.54 -13.08 6.93
CA LYS A 39 8.12 -13.49 6.85
C LYS A 39 7.37 -12.87 5.67
N ALA A 40 7.73 -11.65 5.27
CA ALA A 40 7.02 -10.93 4.20
C ALA A 40 7.20 -11.60 2.84
N ASN A 41 6.17 -11.55 1.99
CA ASN A 41 6.27 -12.05 0.62
C ASN A 41 7.19 -11.16 -0.22
N PHE A 42 7.16 -9.85 0.02
CA PHE A 42 7.93 -8.87 -0.73
C PHE A 42 8.50 -7.80 0.20
N LEU A 43 9.62 -7.21 -0.21
CA LEU A 43 10.28 -6.07 0.42
C LEU A 43 10.21 -4.87 -0.55
N GLY A 44 9.39 -3.88 -0.23
CA GLY A 44 9.27 -2.64 -1.01
C GLY A 44 10.40 -1.66 -0.68
N VAL A 45 11.27 -1.37 -1.65
CA VAL A 45 12.40 -0.45 -1.46
C VAL A 45 12.08 0.88 -2.14
N ILE A 46 11.86 1.91 -1.34
CA ILE A 46 11.55 3.26 -1.84
C ILE A 46 12.84 3.98 -2.23
N VAL A 47 13.04 4.19 -3.52
CA VAL A 47 14.21 4.90 -4.06
C VAL A 47 13.84 6.36 -4.31
N GLY A 48 14.25 7.23 -3.38
CA GLY A 48 13.99 8.68 -3.36
C GLY A 48 15.27 9.51 -3.17
N ALA A 49 15.13 10.82 -2.96
CA ALA A 49 16.26 11.74 -2.81
C ALA A 49 17.22 11.39 -1.66
N ASN A 50 16.68 10.82 -0.56
CA ASN A 50 17.46 10.49 0.64
C ASN A 50 17.88 9.00 0.68
N PHE A 51 17.82 8.29 -0.46
CA PHE A 51 18.09 6.85 -0.49
C PHE A 51 19.56 6.54 -0.19
N ASP A 52 20.49 7.28 -0.80
CA ASP A 52 21.93 7.03 -0.69
C ASP A 52 22.50 7.46 0.68
N ASP A 53 21.86 8.42 1.35
CA ASP A 53 22.27 8.95 2.67
C ASP A 53 21.79 8.08 3.84
N SER A 54 21.08 6.99 3.57
CA SER A 54 20.57 6.08 4.61
C SER A 54 21.49 4.88 4.77
N PRO A 55 22.31 4.80 5.85
CA PRO A 55 23.09 3.61 6.17
C PRO A 55 22.21 2.35 6.25
N TRP A 56 20.97 2.54 6.68
CA TRP A 56 19.92 1.53 6.85
C TRP A 56 19.45 0.93 5.52
N ALA A 57 19.38 1.72 4.43
CA ALA A 57 18.97 1.24 3.11
C ALA A 57 19.90 0.15 2.55
N ASN A 58 21.17 0.10 2.97
CA ASN A 58 22.14 -0.83 2.43
C ASN A 58 22.07 -2.22 3.07
N ASP A 59 21.86 -2.34 4.38
CA ASP A 59 21.92 -3.64 5.05
C ASP A 59 20.64 -4.45 4.86
N GLU A 60 19.47 -3.80 4.86
CA GLU A 60 18.21 -4.47 4.56
C GLU A 60 18.09 -4.89 3.10
N LEU A 61 18.53 -4.01 2.18
CA LEU A 61 18.61 -4.34 0.78
C LEU A 61 19.52 -5.56 0.57
N LYS A 62 20.67 -5.64 1.25
CA LYS A 62 21.54 -6.83 1.19
C LYS A 62 20.85 -8.10 1.71
N ILE A 63 20.09 -8.02 2.80
CA ILE A 63 19.32 -9.15 3.33
C ILE A 63 18.28 -9.61 2.30
N GLY A 64 17.48 -8.67 1.78
CA GLY A 64 16.47 -8.94 0.75
C GLY A 64 17.08 -9.55 -0.52
N LEU A 65 18.17 -8.98 -1.04
CA LEU A 65 18.87 -9.49 -2.22
C LEU A 65 19.51 -10.87 -1.99
N SER A 66 20.00 -11.13 -0.77
CA SER A 66 20.52 -12.45 -0.40
C SER A 66 19.40 -13.49 -0.37
N ARG A 67 18.23 -13.10 0.14
CA ARG A 67 17.01 -13.93 0.15
C ARG A 67 16.53 -14.24 -1.27
N GLU A 68 16.56 -13.29 -2.20
CA GLU A 68 16.23 -13.55 -3.61
C GLU A 68 17.09 -14.66 -4.21
N LYS A 69 18.40 -14.64 -3.94
CA LYS A 69 19.33 -15.67 -4.41
C LYS A 69 19.02 -17.04 -3.80
N ALA A 70 18.73 -17.08 -2.50
CA ALA A 70 18.43 -18.31 -1.78
C ALA A 70 17.09 -18.93 -2.22
N GLU A 71 16.04 -18.11 -2.31
CA GLU A 71 14.67 -18.56 -2.64
C GLU A 71 14.42 -18.67 -4.15
N LYS A 72 15.36 -18.22 -4.99
CA LYS A 72 15.23 -18.18 -6.47
C LYS A 72 13.96 -17.48 -6.94
N ARG A 73 13.56 -16.42 -6.25
CA ARG A 73 12.42 -15.57 -6.61
C ARG A 73 12.72 -14.12 -6.34
N HIS A 74 12.00 -13.23 -7.02
CA HIS A 74 12.03 -11.81 -6.72
C HIS A 74 11.30 -11.53 -5.40
N VAL A 75 12.02 -10.89 -4.49
CA VAL A 75 11.54 -10.49 -3.16
C VAL A 75 11.58 -8.97 -3.06
N VAL A 76 12.63 -8.35 -3.59
CA VAL A 76 12.84 -6.92 -3.52
C VAL A 76 12.09 -6.26 -4.68
N ILE A 77 11.15 -5.38 -4.35
CA ILE A 77 10.42 -4.56 -5.32
C ILE A 77 10.94 -3.13 -5.20
N PRO A 78 11.73 -2.66 -6.17
CA PRO A 78 12.14 -1.27 -6.16
C PRO A 78 11.00 -0.37 -6.62
N ILE A 79 10.74 0.68 -5.85
CA ILE A 79 9.69 1.67 -6.09
C ILE A 79 10.37 3.03 -6.17
N VAL A 80 10.45 3.56 -7.37
CA VAL A 80 11.13 4.83 -7.64
C VAL A 80 10.16 5.98 -7.44
N VAL A 81 10.61 6.95 -6.65
CA VAL A 81 9.93 8.19 -6.33
C VAL A 81 10.92 9.35 -6.51
N GLY A 82 10.45 10.57 -6.81
CA GLY A 82 11.35 11.71 -7.01
C GLY A 82 12.09 11.72 -8.36
N ARG A 83 13.17 12.49 -8.50
CA ARG A 83 13.84 12.73 -9.80
C ARG A 83 15.35 12.44 -9.79
N GLN A 84 15.85 11.87 -8.71
CA GLN A 84 17.26 11.55 -8.53
C GLN A 84 17.73 10.44 -9.49
N PRO A 85 19.05 10.35 -9.78
CA PRO A 85 19.63 9.23 -10.51
C PRO A 85 19.28 7.89 -9.86
N LEU A 86 19.09 6.86 -10.68
CA LEU A 86 18.82 5.52 -10.17
C LEU A 86 20.10 4.91 -9.60
N PRO A 87 20.07 4.36 -8.37
CA PRO A 87 21.20 3.65 -7.79
C PRO A 87 21.64 2.46 -8.65
N ALA A 88 22.92 2.09 -8.57
CA ALA A 88 23.52 1.05 -9.40
C ALA A 88 22.82 -0.31 -9.27
N PHE A 89 22.25 -0.65 -8.11
CA PHE A 89 21.56 -1.93 -7.91
C PHE A 89 20.28 -2.08 -8.76
N LEU A 90 19.75 -0.97 -9.30
CA LEU A 90 18.61 -0.97 -10.22
C LEU A 90 19.02 -1.24 -11.68
N GLN A 91 20.32 -1.20 -12.00
CA GLN A 91 20.78 -1.45 -13.36
C GLN A 91 20.38 -2.88 -13.79
N GLY A 92 19.63 -2.98 -14.87
CA GLY A 92 19.11 -4.26 -15.39
C GLY A 92 17.94 -4.85 -14.61
N ARG A 93 17.34 -4.13 -13.66
CA ARG A 93 16.13 -4.56 -12.93
C ARG A 93 14.89 -3.76 -13.35
N VAL A 94 13.75 -4.44 -13.41
CA VAL A 94 12.45 -3.78 -13.53
C VAL A 94 12.07 -3.19 -12.18
N TYR A 95 11.50 -1.99 -12.19
CA TYR A 95 11.04 -1.28 -10.98
C TYR A 95 9.65 -0.68 -11.21
N ILE A 96 8.95 -0.39 -10.12
CA ILE A 96 7.72 0.39 -10.13
C ILE A 96 8.09 1.87 -10.17
N ASP A 97 7.63 2.59 -11.19
CA ASP A 97 7.87 4.03 -11.34
C ASP A 97 6.62 4.81 -10.92
N LEU A 98 6.72 5.61 -9.85
CA LEU A 98 5.63 6.46 -9.37
C LEU A 98 5.79 7.93 -9.79
N ARG A 99 6.80 8.28 -10.58
CA ARG A 99 7.18 9.68 -10.86
C ARG A 99 6.30 10.39 -11.88
N ARG A 100 5.75 9.65 -12.85
CA ARG A 100 4.93 10.21 -13.94
C ARG A 100 3.46 9.91 -13.72
N ASP A 101 3.10 8.64 -13.84
CA ASP A 101 1.73 8.17 -13.67
C ASP A 101 1.63 7.36 -12.37
N ARG A 102 1.61 8.08 -11.23
CA ARG A 102 1.59 7.48 -9.88
C ARG A 102 0.59 6.33 -9.76
N TYR A 103 -0.67 6.56 -10.15
CA TYR A 103 -1.71 5.54 -9.99
C TYR A 103 -1.59 4.37 -10.97
N ILE A 104 -0.96 4.55 -12.14
CA ILE A 104 -0.58 3.44 -13.01
C ILE A 104 0.50 2.60 -12.34
N GLY A 105 1.51 3.25 -11.73
CA GLY A 105 2.56 2.56 -10.98
C GLY A 105 2.00 1.80 -9.77
N ILE A 106 1.06 2.40 -9.01
CA ILE A 106 0.39 1.74 -7.90
C ILE A 106 -0.46 0.55 -8.39
N ALA A 107 -1.23 0.69 -9.48
CA ALA A 107 -1.99 -0.41 -10.05
C ALA A 107 -1.10 -1.60 -10.44
N ARG A 108 0.07 -1.33 -11.03
CA ARG A 108 1.07 -2.37 -11.34
C ARG A 108 1.65 -3.01 -10.08
N LEU A 109 1.93 -2.22 -9.05
CA LEU A 109 2.41 -2.71 -7.76
C LEU A 109 1.37 -3.63 -7.11
N ILE A 110 0.11 -3.20 -7.03
CA ILE A 110 -1.00 -4.01 -6.51
C ILE A 110 -1.12 -5.31 -7.30
N GLY A 111 -1.12 -5.23 -8.64
CA GLY A 111 -1.19 -6.41 -9.50
C GLY A 111 -0.05 -7.40 -9.25
N LEU A 112 1.18 -6.90 -9.05
CA LEU A 112 2.32 -7.73 -8.68
C LEU A 112 2.13 -8.40 -7.31
N LEU A 113 1.73 -7.63 -6.29
CA LEU A 113 1.57 -8.11 -4.91
C LEU A 113 0.46 -9.15 -4.79
N LEU A 114 -0.64 -8.96 -5.51
CA LEU A 114 -1.78 -9.89 -5.59
C LEU A 114 -1.57 -11.01 -6.62
N LYS A 115 -0.40 -11.07 -7.28
CA LYS A 115 -0.04 -12.07 -8.31
C LYS A 115 -1.05 -12.14 -9.46
N LEU A 116 -1.61 -10.99 -9.85
CA LEU A 116 -2.51 -10.88 -10.99
C LEU A 116 -1.76 -11.03 -12.32
N PRO A 117 -2.38 -11.60 -13.36
CA PRO A 117 -1.76 -11.65 -14.68
C PRO A 117 -1.45 -10.24 -15.19
N GLN A 118 -0.22 -10.02 -15.68
CA GLN A 118 0.22 -8.70 -16.15
C GLN A 118 -0.67 -8.14 -17.28
N GLN A 119 -1.18 -9.02 -18.13
CA GLN A 119 -2.09 -8.64 -19.22
C GLN A 119 -3.41 -8.07 -18.66
N THR A 120 -4.03 -8.75 -17.70
CA THR A 120 -5.26 -8.28 -17.03
C THR A 120 -5.07 -6.91 -16.38
N VAL A 121 -3.96 -6.71 -15.68
CA VAL A 121 -3.64 -5.42 -15.04
C VAL A 121 -3.43 -4.33 -16.10
N THR A 122 -2.77 -4.68 -17.22
CA THR A 122 -2.54 -3.75 -18.33
C THR A 122 -3.87 -3.33 -18.96
N ASP A 123 -4.74 -4.28 -19.26
CA ASP A 123 -6.07 -4.02 -19.85
C ASP A 123 -6.91 -3.13 -18.92
N ALA A 124 -6.92 -3.43 -17.61
CA ALA A 124 -7.60 -2.61 -16.61
C ALA A 124 -7.08 -1.16 -16.58
N ILE A 125 -5.75 -0.98 -16.66
CA ILE A 125 -5.13 0.36 -16.72
C ILE A 125 -5.52 1.10 -18.01
N LEU A 126 -5.63 0.39 -19.14
CA LEU A 126 -6.03 0.99 -20.41
C LEU A 126 -7.50 1.42 -20.39
N GLU A 127 -8.37 0.64 -19.75
CA GLU A 127 -9.80 0.91 -19.61
C GLU A 127 -10.06 2.08 -18.65
N TYR A 128 -9.51 2.02 -17.43
CA TYR A 128 -9.83 2.98 -16.36
C TYR A 128 -8.98 4.25 -16.37
N ARG A 129 -7.78 4.23 -17.00
CA ARG A 129 -6.86 5.38 -17.08
C ARG A 129 -6.69 6.10 -15.73
N PRO A 130 -6.22 5.42 -14.67
CA PRO A 130 -6.36 5.91 -13.31
C PRO A 130 -5.60 7.23 -13.11
N LYS A 131 -6.30 8.24 -12.58
CA LYS A 131 -5.79 9.58 -12.26
C LYS A 131 -5.92 9.93 -10.77
N ARG A 132 -6.72 9.17 -10.01
CA ARG A 132 -6.91 9.30 -8.57
C ARG A 132 -6.99 7.93 -7.91
N PHE A 133 -6.95 7.91 -6.58
CA PHE A 133 -6.96 6.66 -5.80
C PHE A 133 -8.23 5.83 -6.04
N SER A 134 -9.40 6.46 -6.09
CA SER A 134 -10.69 5.78 -6.30
C SER A 134 -10.76 5.01 -7.62
N ASP A 135 -9.98 5.39 -8.65
CA ASP A 135 -9.91 4.66 -9.92
C ASP A 135 -9.24 3.28 -9.74
N LEU A 136 -8.39 3.10 -8.72
CA LEU A 136 -7.77 1.81 -8.41
C LEU A 136 -8.79 0.77 -7.98
N HIS A 137 -9.89 1.17 -7.33
CA HIS A 137 -10.98 0.25 -7.00
C HIS A 137 -11.68 -0.27 -8.25
N GLY A 138 -11.79 0.56 -9.29
CA GLY A 138 -12.29 0.14 -10.60
C GLY A 138 -11.39 -0.92 -11.24
N ILE A 139 -10.07 -0.71 -11.19
CA ILE A 139 -9.08 -1.67 -11.66
C ILE A 139 -9.17 -3.00 -10.88
N LEU A 140 -9.27 -2.95 -9.55
CA LEU A 140 -9.40 -4.15 -8.73
C LEU A 140 -10.66 -4.94 -9.08
N ARG A 141 -11.81 -4.26 -9.23
CA ARG A 141 -13.07 -4.88 -9.65
C ARG A 141 -12.98 -5.49 -11.04
N TYR A 142 -12.33 -4.81 -11.98
CA TYR A 142 -12.07 -5.35 -13.32
C TYR A 142 -11.26 -6.65 -13.25
N CYS A 143 -10.29 -6.72 -12.35
CA CYS A 143 -9.51 -7.93 -12.09
C CYS A 143 -10.28 -9.00 -11.30
N GLY A 144 -11.58 -8.82 -11.02
CA GLY A 144 -12.41 -9.77 -10.28
C GLY A 144 -12.24 -9.70 -8.76
N LEU A 145 -11.67 -8.61 -8.24
CA LEU A 145 -11.44 -8.42 -6.81
C LEU A 145 -12.41 -7.41 -6.20
N SER A 146 -12.89 -7.72 -5.00
CA SER A 146 -13.61 -6.79 -4.15
C SER A 146 -12.61 -6.17 -3.15
N PRO A 147 -12.22 -4.89 -3.29
CA PRO A 147 -11.32 -4.27 -2.33
C PRO A 147 -11.95 -4.27 -0.94
N THR A 148 -11.25 -4.88 0.02
CA THR A 148 -11.62 -4.89 1.43
C THR A 148 -10.48 -4.30 2.25
N ILE A 149 -10.78 -3.78 3.43
CA ILE A 149 -9.76 -3.41 4.40
C ILE A 149 -9.86 -4.31 5.64
N ALA A 150 -8.71 -4.78 6.12
CA ALA A 150 -8.60 -5.39 7.43
C ALA A 150 -8.56 -4.30 8.51
N LEU A 151 -9.53 -4.33 9.41
CA LEU A 151 -9.62 -3.44 10.57
C LEU A 151 -9.70 -4.29 11.83
N ASN A 152 -9.26 -3.72 12.95
CA ASN A 152 -9.43 -4.40 14.24
C ASN A 152 -10.92 -4.52 14.59
N LYS A 153 -11.23 -5.48 15.46
CA LYS A 153 -12.60 -5.81 15.83
C LYS A 153 -13.35 -4.61 16.42
N GLU A 154 -12.70 -3.80 17.24
CA GLU A 154 -13.31 -2.64 17.91
C GLU A 154 -13.79 -1.58 16.89
N VAL A 155 -12.99 -1.31 15.86
CA VAL A 155 -13.35 -0.40 14.78
C VAL A 155 -14.50 -1.00 13.96
N VAL A 156 -14.46 -2.29 13.65
CA VAL A 156 -15.53 -2.98 12.90
C VAL A 156 -16.86 -2.91 13.65
N ASP A 157 -16.83 -3.20 14.96
CA ASP A 157 -18.02 -3.13 15.82
C ASP A 157 -18.56 -1.68 15.90
N SER A 158 -17.66 -0.69 15.93
CA SER A 158 -18.05 0.73 15.90
C SER A 158 -18.69 1.14 14.56
N ILE A 159 -18.18 0.63 13.43
CA ILE A 159 -18.77 0.86 12.10
C ILE A 159 -20.17 0.26 12.03
N LEU A 160 -20.37 -0.96 12.56
CA LEU A 160 -21.69 -1.60 12.62
C LEU A 160 -22.69 -0.79 13.45
N GLN A 161 -22.26 -0.24 14.58
CA GLN A 161 -23.11 0.64 15.41
C GLN A 161 -23.41 1.99 14.75
N ALA A 162 -22.60 2.39 13.76
CA ALA A 162 -22.73 3.65 13.06
C ALA A 162 -23.42 3.53 11.69
N GLY A 163 -24.06 2.39 11.39
CA GLY A 163 -24.85 2.18 10.15
C GLY A 163 -24.22 1.22 9.14
N GLY A 164 -23.05 0.65 9.44
CA GLY A 164 -22.45 -0.40 8.62
C GLY A 164 -23.30 -1.68 8.57
N ARG A 165 -23.23 -2.41 7.46
CA ARG A 165 -24.04 -3.61 7.21
C ARG A 165 -23.16 -4.84 7.10
N LYS A 166 -23.50 -5.91 7.82
CA LYS A 166 -22.83 -7.21 7.64
C LYS A 166 -23.21 -7.80 6.29
N THR A 167 -22.21 -8.30 5.59
CA THR A 167 -22.36 -9.05 4.34
C THR A 167 -22.39 -10.55 4.61
N SER A 168 -22.88 -11.35 3.65
CA SER A 168 -22.87 -12.81 3.72
C SER A 168 -21.46 -13.40 3.77
N GLU A 169 -20.45 -12.64 3.36
CA GLU A 169 -19.03 -13.05 3.32
C GLU A 169 -18.30 -12.74 4.64
N GLY A 170 -19.01 -12.27 5.67
CA GLY A 170 -18.41 -11.94 6.97
C GLY A 170 -17.70 -10.58 7.02
N CYS A 171 -17.69 -9.82 5.92
CA CYS A 171 -17.23 -8.44 5.87
C CYS A 171 -18.32 -7.45 6.31
N VAL A 172 -17.92 -6.22 6.63
CA VAL A 172 -18.83 -5.10 6.89
C VAL A 172 -18.75 -4.10 5.74
N GLU A 173 -19.87 -3.87 5.08
CA GLU A 173 -20.02 -2.81 4.09
C GLU A 173 -20.42 -1.51 4.78
N PHE A 174 -19.83 -0.40 4.37
CA PHE A 174 -20.13 0.92 4.92
C PHE A 174 -19.81 2.03 3.92
N PHE A 175 -20.42 3.21 4.12
CA PHE A 175 -20.16 4.42 3.36
C PHE A 175 -19.51 5.45 4.27
N PRO A 176 -18.22 5.81 4.09
CA PRO A 176 -17.50 6.71 4.98
C PRO A 176 -18.22 8.04 5.26
N GLU A 177 -18.89 8.58 4.25
CA GLU A 177 -19.65 9.84 4.28
C GLU A 177 -20.88 9.75 5.18
N GLU A 178 -21.49 8.57 5.29
CA GLU A 178 -22.62 8.32 6.18
C GLU A 178 -22.14 8.06 7.61
N ILE A 179 -21.07 7.25 7.77
CA ILE A 179 -20.52 6.91 9.09
C ILE A 179 -20.00 8.16 9.81
N ILE A 180 -19.34 9.09 9.11
CA ILE A 180 -18.71 10.26 9.75
C ILE A 180 -19.72 11.22 10.39
N ILE A 181 -20.92 11.33 9.81
CA ILE A 181 -21.99 12.19 10.33
C ILE A 181 -22.90 11.46 11.33
N HIS A 182 -22.78 10.14 11.46
CA HIS A 182 -23.64 9.33 12.32
C HIS A 182 -23.49 9.72 13.82
N PRO A 183 -24.59 9.83 14.59
CA PRO A 183 -24.53 10.24 16.00
C PRO A 183 -23.65 9.34 16.87
N SER A 184 -23.71 8.02 16.65
CA SER A 184 -22.92 7.02 17.39
C SER A 184 -21.43 6.98 17.01
N ALA A 185 -20.99 7.75 16.01
CA ALA A 185 -19.60 7.70 15.56
C ALA A 185 -18.67 8.42 16.56
N SER A 186 -17.77 7.65 17.18
CA SER A 186 -16.76 8.15 18.11
C SER A 186 -15.77 9.12 17.43
N PRO A 187 -15.06 9.99 18.19
CA PRO A 187 -14.04 10.88 17.62
C PRO A 187 -12.96 10.13 16.83
N HIS A 188 -12.56 8.95 17.31
CA HIS A 188 -11.60 8.09 16.62
C HIS A 188 -12.15 7.58 15.29
N LEU A 189 -13.40 7.08 15.27
CA LEU A 189 -14.05 6.59 14.06
C LEU A 189 -14.24 7.72 13.03
N ARG A 190 -14.65 8.93 13.47
CA ARG A 190 -14.76 10.10 12.59
C ARG A 190 -13.44 10.49 11.97
N LYS A 191 -12.35 10.46 12.74
CA LYS A 191 -10.99 10.71 12.23
C LYS A 191 -10.58 9.67 11.18
N LEU A 192 -10.90 8.40 11.41
CA LEU A 192 -10.66 7.33 10.43
C LEU A 192 -11.46 7.54 9.14
N MET A 193 -12.76 7.83 9.25
CA MET A 193 -13.63 8.09 8.10
C MET A 193 -13.18 9.34 7.33
N SER A 194 -12.77 10.41 8.01
CA SER A 194 -12.24 11.61 7.35
C SER A 194 -10.98 11.33 6.53
N ARG A 195 -10.07 10.49 7.04
CA ARG A 195 -8.88 10.06 6.30
C ARG A 195 -9.28 9.22 5.08
N LEU A 196 -10.21 8.29 5.26
CA LEU A 196 -10.79 7.49 4.18
C LEU A 196 -11.37 8.35 3.06
N ILE A 197 -12.24 9.30 3.42
CA ILE A 197 -12.85 10.25 2.48
C ILE A 197 -11.76 11.04 1.76
N THR A 198 -10.76 11.55 2.48
CA THR A 198 -9.64 12.30 1.89
C THR A 198 -8.89 11.46 0.85
N VAL A 199 -8.61 10.19 1.16
CA VAL A 199 -7.91 9.28 0.25
C VAL A 199 -8.78 8.92 -0.96
N LEU A 200 -10.09 8.67 -0.76
CA LEU A 200 -11.03 8.34 -1.84
C LEU A 200 -11.30 9.51 -2.79
N HIS A 201 -11.38 10.72 -2.22
CA HIS A 201 -11.68 11.97 -2.92
C HIS A 201 -10.43 12.78 -3.25
N ASP A 202 -9.25 12.16 -3.29
CA ASP A 202 -7.99 12.85 -3.54
C ASP A 202 -8.02 13.59 -4.88
N GLU A 203 -8.52 14.82 -4.83
CA GLU A 203 -8.41 15.87 -5.81
C GLU A 203 -7.10 16.58 -5.49
N GLN A 204 -6.12 16.46 -6.38
CA GLN A 204 -4.89 17.26 -6.38
C GLN A 204 -3.87 16.92 -5.27
N ALA A 205 -3.20 15.78 -5.42
CA ALA A 205 -1.82 15.66 -4.96
C ALA A 205 -0.90 15.23 -6.11
N SER A 206 -0.94 16.01 -7.19
CA SER A 206 0.10 16.09 -8.22
C SER A 206 0.71 17.49 -8.17
N ALA A 207 1.58 17.76 -7.20
CA ALA A 207 2.62 18.80 -7.24
C ALA A 207 3.31 18.92 -5.88
N ALA A 208 4.44 18.23 -5.72
CA ALA A 208 5.62 18.70 -4.98
C ALA A 208 6.79 17.77 -5.35
#